data_AF-A0A1F4MLH6-F1
#
_entry.id   AF-A0A1F4MLH6-F1
#
_cell.length_a   1.000
_cell.length_b   1.000
_cell.length_c   1.000
_cell.angle_alpha   90.00
_cell.angle_beta   90.00
_cell.angle_gamma   90.00
#
_symmetry.space_group_name_H-M   'P 1'
#
loop_
_entity.id
_entity.type
_entity.pdbx_description
1 polymer ?
#
loop_
_entity_poly.entity_id
_entity_poly.type
_entity_poly.pdbx_seq_one_letter_code
_entity_poly.pdbx_strand_id
1 'polypeptide(L)'
;MLLAGFGGVVLVLFLVSCSSIPLMQRGTPPGEESALPPRYSMAFIIHGDGDYLYHDPQGNARRADQEAFLEATTVAERNPQAQVFIFHEIRRKHALLIFPRRDGKFYYYRHGQLLAQESYWRDQGQSRFDPEVTLYHRFRAGEQPQPLRLFFYFGHEIPEFGGAGYDASYSQRTFTVLDLADGLKRIAPDSSRFDLIVLSTCFNGTPYTIAALAPYARTIVASPDNLHLSYFDLQPFERLDVGLRDGDMAGFAKIFARQTFDRLTEDIQTAVTVAVYDVDSVQGYLHAVDSVYYHTLNTLKGQTPGSIKHCDCADDPVYVLPGMSEGVEVFYRPSRFGRLKQKQNHSGWECWMLLN
;
A
#
# COMPACT_ATOMS: atom_id res chain seq x y z
N MET A 1 20.92 42.74 -50.15
CA MET A 1 19.76 41.83 -50.07
C MET A 1 19.89 41.03 -48.79
N LEU A 2 18.82 41.07 -47.98
CA LEU A 2 18.74 40.64 -46.59
C LEU A 2 18.68 39.12 -46.45
N LEU A 3 19.44 38.55 -45.50
CA LEU A 3 19.13 37.29 -44.81
C LEU A 3 19.93 37.26 -43.50
N ALA A 4 19.38 37.89 -42.46
CA ALA A 4 19.86 37.75 -41.09
C ALA A 4 18.65 37.85 -40.16
N GLY A 5 18.47 36.85 -39.28
CA GLY A 5 17.58 36.98 -38.12
C GLY A 5 16.50 35.92 -37.98
N PHE A 6 16.87 34.65 -37.80
CA PHE A 6 15.98 33.63 -37.23
C PHE A 6 16.75 32.58 -36.39
N GLY A 7 17.80 33.00 -35.67
CA GLY A 7 18.64 32.10 -34.86
C GLY A 7 18.55 32.25 -33.34
N GLY A 8 17.78 33.22 -32.82
CA GLY A 8 17.95 33.68 -31.43
C GLY A 8 16.90 33.25 -30.41
N VAL A 9 15.74 32.73 -30.81
CA VAL A 9 14.59 32.60 -29.88
C VAL A 9 14.38 31.18 -29.34
N VAL A 10 14.90 30.13 -30.00
CA VAL A 10 14.68 28.74 -29.56
C VAL A 10 15.59 28.34 -28.38
N LEU A 11 16.76 28.98 -28.21
CA LEU A 11 17.71 28.62 -27.15
C LEU A 11 17.32 29.16 -25.75
N VAL A 12 16.57 30.27 -25.70
CA VAL A 12 16.17 30.91 -24.42
C VAL A 12 15.05 30.12 -23.72
N LEU A 13 14.20 29.39 -24.46
CA LEU A 13 13.14 28.57 -23.87
C LEU A 13 13.66 27.28 -23.18
N PHE A 14 14.86 26.82 -23.51
CA PHE A 14 15.46 25.64 -22.84
C PHE A 14 16.14 25.98 -21.50
N LEU A 15 16.50 27.25 -21.25
CA LEU A 15 17.20 27.63 -20.02
C LEU A 15 16.28 28.03 -18.86
N VAL A 16 14.98 28.22 -19.11
CA VAL A 16 14.00 28.59 -18.05
C VAL A 16 13.36 27.36 -17.38
N SER A 17 13.52 26.16 -17.94
CA SER A 17 12.91 24.93 -17.40
C SER A 17 13.71 24.25 -16.28
N CYS A 18 14.84 24.84 -15.87
CA CYS A 18 15.52 24.54 -14.61
C CYS A 18 14.98 25.49 -13.52
N SER A 19 13.67 25.56 -13.34
CA SER A 19 13.11 26.12 -12.11
C SER A 19 13.38 25.09 -11.02
N SER A 20 14.57 25.15 -10.43
CA SER A 20 14.77 24.66 -9.07
C SER A 20 13.70 25.34 -8.24
N ILE A 21 12.67 24.58 -7.85
CA ILE A 21 11.77 25.00 -6.78
C ILE A 21 12.73 25.43 -5.67
N PRO A 22 12.75 26.73 -5.30
CA PRO A 22 13.68 27.18 -4.27
C PRO A 22 13.45 26.27 -3.09
N LEU A 23 14.53 25.64 -2.61
CA LEU A 23 14.57 25.02 -1.29
C LEU A 23 14.06 26.11 -0.36
N MET A 24 12.77 26.04 -0.02
CA MET A 24 12.15 27.01 0.87
C MET A 24 12.94 26.85 2.15
N GLN A 25 13.80 27.83 2.40
CA GLN A 25 14.77 27.78 3.48
C GLN A 25 13.97 27.49 4.73
N ARG A 26 14.24 26.33 5.34
CA ARG A 26 13.59 25.79 6.53
C ARG A 26 13.75 26.81 7.65
N GLY A 27 12.89 27.82 7.68
CA GLY A 27 12.51 28.43 8.93
C GLY A 27 11.65 27.40 9.60
N THR A 28 12.13 26.78 10.67
CA THR A 28 11.27 26.14 11.65
C THR A 28 10.12 27.13 11.89
N PRO A 29 8.86 26.80 11.55
CA PRO A 29 7.76 27.72 11.76
C PRO A 29 7.86 28.23 13.21
N PRO A 30 7.91 29.56 13.43
CA PRO A 30 8.00 30.10 14.79
C PRO A 30 6.78 29.59 15.58
N GLY A 31 6.99 28.60 16.45
CA GLY A 31 5.93 27.86 17.14
C GLY A 31 6.12 26.34 17.27
N GLU A 32 6.98 25.70 16.47
CA GLU A 32 7.20 24.24 16.53
C GLU A 32 7.97 23.76 17.80
N GLU A 33 8.71 24.63 18.48
CA GLU A 33 9.49 24.25 19.68
C GLU A 33 8.62 23.85 20.89
N SER A 34 7.30 24.09 20.85
CA SER A 34 6.38 23.75 21.95
C SER A 34 5.37 22.66 21.60
N ALA A 35 5.38 22.13 20.38
CA ALA A 35 4.45 21.08 19.98
C ALA A 35 4.88 19.71 20.54
N LEU A 36 3.95 18.99 21.15
CA LEU A 36 4.19 17.65 21.69
C LEU A 36 4.71 16.67 20.62
N PRO A 37 5.48 15.64 21.02
CA PRO A 37 5.86 14.54 20.14
C PRO A 37 4.67 14.01 19.32
N PRO A 38 4.83 13.72 18.01
CA PRO A 38 3.87 12.88 17.32
C PRO A 38 3.75 11.52 18.03
N ARG A 39 2.52 11.09 18.31
CA ARG A 39 2.23 9.77 18.88
C ARG A 39 2.15 8.69 17.81
N TYR A 40 1.90 9.08 16.56
CA TYR A 40 1.72 8.18 15.43
C TYR A 40 2.68 8.55 14.29
N SER A 41 3.21 7.54 13.61
CA SER A 41 4.00 7.68 12.39
C SER A 41 3.37 6.81 11.30
N MET A 42 2.80 7.43 10.29
CA MET A 42 2.08 6.74 9.21
C MET A 42 2.79 6.90 7.88
N ALA A 43 3.05 5.80 7.18
CA ALA A 43 3.62 5.81 5.84
C ALA A 43 2.64 5.20 4.83
N PHE A 44 2.22 5.99 3.85
CA PHE A 44 1.31 5.61 2.77
C PHE A 44 2.09 5.46 1.46
N ILE A 45 2.10 4.26 0.88
CA ILE A 45 2.53 4.01 -0.49
C ILE A 45 1.28 3.84 -1.35
N ILE A 46 1.05 4.78 -2.26
CA ILE A 46 -0.11 4.79 -3.16
C ILE A 46 0.41 4.55 -4.57
N HIS A 47 0.27 3.32 -5.04
CA HIS A 47 0.68 2.90 -6.36
C HIS A 47 -0.40 3.25 -7.40
N GLY A 48 -0.20 4.34 -8.13
CA GLY A 48 -1.01 4.79 -9.27
C GLY A 48 -0.30 4.67 -10.63
N ASP A 49 0.74 3.83 -10.73
CA ASP A 49 1.41 3.49 -11.99
C ASP A 49 0.72 2.33 -12.73
N GLY A 50 -0.49 1.97 -12.32
CA GLY A 50 -1.47 1.19 -13.08
C GLY A 50 -2.70 2.05 -13.38
N ASP A 51 -3.35 1.86 -14.54
CA ASP A 51 -4.59 2.57 -14.87
C ASP A 51 -5.77 1.96 -14.07
N TYR A 52 -5.81 2.17 -12.75
CA TYR A 52 -6.85 1.61 -11.88
C TYR A 52 -8.10 2.50 -11.87
N LEU A 53 -9.01 2.18 -12.79
CA LEU A 53 -10.28 2.87 -12.99
C LEU A 53 -11.45 1.97 -12.62
N TYR A 54 -12.40 2.51 -11.87
CA TYR A 54 -13.63 1.82 -11.50
C TYR A 54 -14.84 2.69 -11.65
N HIS A 55 -16.02 2.10 -11.51
CA HIS A 55 -17.27 2.84 -11.55
C HIS A 55 -17.95 2.77 -10.18
N ASP A 56 -18.33 3.92 -9.63
CA ASP A 56 -19.12 3.98 -8.41
C ASP A 56 -20.56 3.44 -8.64
N PRO A 57 -21.39 3.29 -7.59
CA PRO A 57 -22.77 2.81 -7.76
C PRO A 57 -23.65 3.68 -8.68
N GLN A 58 -23.25 4.92 -8.95
CA GLN A 58 -23.90 5.83 -9.89
C GLN A 58 -23.34 5.71 -11.32
N GLY A 59 -22.34 4.86 -11.53
CA GLY A 59 -21.69 4.62 -12.82
C GLY A 59 -20.63 5.64 -13.19
N ASN A 60 -20.15 6.48 -12.26
CA ASN A 60 -19.09 7.45 -12.56
C ASN A 60 -17.72 6.79 -12.49
N ALA A 61 -16.89 7.04 -13.50
CA ALA A 61 -15.51 6.60 -13.51
C ALA A 61 -14.69 7.29 -12.41
N ARG A 62 -14.09 6.50 -11.53
CA ARG A 62 -13.21 6.90 -10.44
C ARG A 62 -11.80 6.36 -10.67
N ARG A 63 -10.80 7.15 -10.30
CA ARG A 63 -9.39 6.73 -10.28
C ARG A 63 -9.03 6.40 -8.85
N ALA A 64 -8.83 5.13 -8.59
CA ALA A 64 -8.69 4.67 -7.22
C ALA A 64 -7.49 5.34 -6.53
N ASP A 65 -6.34 5.43 -7.21
CA ASP A 65 -5.12 6.03 -6.66
C ASP A 65 -5.32 7.48 -6.20
N GLN A 66 -6.13 8.24 -6.94
CA GLN A 66 -6.46 9.62 -6.58
C GLN A 66 -7.34 9.68 -5.34
N GLU A 67 -8.28 8.75 -5.18
CA GLU A 67 -9.15 8.70 -4.01
C GLU A 67 -8.38 8.26 -2.77
N ALA A 68 -7.53 7.23 -2.86
CA ALA A 68 -6.60 6.87 -1.78
C ALA A 68 -5.70 8.05 -1.39
N PHE A 69 -5.23 8.83 -2.37
CA PHE A 69 -4.42 10.02 -2.11
C PHE A 69 -5.20 11.11 -1.35
N LEU A 70 -6.46 11.36 -1.73
CA LEU A 70 -7.33 12.31 -1.03
C LEU A 70 -7.67 11.85 0.38
N GLU A 71 -7.97 10.57 0.58
CA GLU A 71 -8.25 10.00 1.89
C GLU A 71 -7.00 10.04 2.79
N ALA A 72 -5.82 9.66 2.28
CA ALA A 72 -4.56 9.76 3.02
C ALA A 72 -4.21 11.21 3.39
N THR A 73 -4.48 12.16 2.49
CA THR A 73 -4.32 13.60 2.77
C THR A 73 -5.28 14.05 3.88
N THR A 74 -6.54 13.60 3.83
CA THR A 74 -7.54 13.90 4.86
C THR A 74 -7.12 13.36 6.23
N VAL A 75 -6.59 12.13 6.29
CA VAL A 75 -5.99 11.55 7.51
C VAL A 75 -4.85 12.44 8.01
N ALA A 76 -3.95 12.85 7.11
CA ALA A 76 -2.79 13.65 7.46
C ALA A 76 -3.15 15.04 8.03
N GLU A 77 -4.19 15.69 7.48
CA GLU A 77 -4.68 17.00 7.91
C GLU A 77 -5.49 16.92 9.21
N ARG A 78 -6.28 15.86 9.40
CA ARG A 78 -7.20 15.73 10.55
C ARG A 78 -6.60 15.06 11.77
N ASN A 79 -5.40 14.50 11.66
CA ASN A 79 -4.73 13.81 12.76
C ASN A 79 -3.59 14.68 13.36
N PRO A 80 -3.89 15.57 14.32
CA PRO A 80 -2.90 16.49 14.90
C PRO A 80 -1.86 15.79 15.78
N GLN A 81 -1.97 14.49 16.01
CA GLN A 81 -1.00 13.71 16.79
C GLN A 81 -0.08 12.86 15.91
N ALA A 82 -0.20 12.95 14.59
CA ALA A 82 0.57 12.14 13.66
C ALA A 82 1.68 12.94 12.94
N GLN A 83 2.71 12.21 12.55
CA GLN A 83 3.52 12.54 11.38
C GLN A 83 3.13 11.57 10.26
N VAL A 84 2.91 12.09 9.06
CA VAL A 84 2.38 11.31 7.93
C VAL A 84 3.23 11.53 6.69
N PHE A 85 3.65 10.43 6.08
CA PHE A 85 4.43 10.38 4.85
C PHE A 85 3.54 9.79 3.76
N ILE A 86 3.27 10.54 2.71
CA ILE A 86 2.47 10.07 1.57
C ILE A 86 3.35 10.03 0.33
N PHE A 87 3.51 8.83 -0.23
CA PHE A 87 4.21 8.57 -1.46
C PHE A 87 3.17 8.18 -2.52
N HIS A 88 2.88 9.10 -3.43
CA HIS A 88 1.97 8.86 -4.55
C HIS A 88 2.77 8.62 -5.81
N GLU A 89 2.81 7.37 -6.23
CA GLU A 89 3.45 6.93 -7.46
C GLU A 89 2.46 7.13 -8.61
N ILE A 90 2.86 7.89 -9.63
CA ILE A 90 1.99 8.22 -10.76
C ILE A 90 2.62 7.73 -12.05
N ARG A 91 1.78 7.42 -13.05
CA ARG A 91 2.27 7.05 -14.37
C ARG A 91 3.22 8.11 -14.96
N ARG A 92 4.41 7.67 -15.37
CA ARG A 92 5.45 8.50 -15.99
C ARG A 92 4.92 9.14 -17.25
N LYS A 93 5.12 10.46 -17.32
CA LYS A 93 4.79 11.28 -18.50
C LYS A 93 6.07 11.84 -19.08
N HIS A 94 6.05 12.13 -20.38
CA HIS A 94 7.18 12.76 -21.07
C HIS A 94 6.79 14.18 -21.50
N ALA A 95 7.67 15.15 -21.25
CA ALA A 95 7.60 16.45 -21.90
C ALA A 95 8.20 16.33 -23.30
N LEU A 96 7.49 16.85 -24.31
CA LEU A 96 7.91 16.80 -25.71
C LEU A 96 8.27 15.38 -26.17
N LEU A 97 7.60 14.36 -25.63
CA LEU A 97 7.80 12.92 -25.90
C LEU A 97 9.16 12.32 -25.49
N ILE A 98 10.19 13.13 -25.19
CA ILE A 98 11.55 12.62 -24.95
C ILE A 98 12.11 12.92 -23.55
N PHE A 99 11.63 13.97 -22.88
CA PHE A 99 12.13 14.32 -21.55
C PHE A 99 11.21 13.72 -20.51
N PRO A 100 11.62 12.65 -19.82
CA PRO A 100 10.77 12.07 -18.81
C PRO A 100 10.51 13.11 -17.72
N ARG A 101 9.35 13.02 -17.08
CA ARG A 101 9.02 13.79 -15.87
C ARG A 101 9.07 12.88 -14.65
N ARG A 102 9.40 13.48 -13.51
CA ARG A 102 9.28 12.87 -12.18
C ARG A 102 7.90 12.25 -12.03
N ASP A 103 7.89 11.01 -11.56
CA ASP A 103 6.75 10.10 -11.55
C ASP A 103 6.42 9.62 -10.13
N GLY A 104 7.06 10.22 -9.12
CA GLY A 104 6.66 10.14 -7.72
C GLY A 104 6.35 11.52 -7.14
N LYS A 105 5.36 11.59 -6.26
CA LYS A 105 5.04 12.76 -5.42
C LYS A 105 5.12 12.36 -3.96
N PHE A 106 5.82 13.16 -3.19
CA PHE A 106 6.01 12.98 -1.76
C PHE A 106 5.38 14.14 -1.01
N TYR A 107 4.66 13.83 0.06
CA TYR A 107 4.06 14.79 0.97
C TYR A 107 4.41 14.39 2.40
N TYR A 108 4.81 15.37 3.20
CA TYR A 108 5.09 15.19 4.61
C TYR A 108 4.23 16.12 5.43
N TYR A 109 3.41 15.54 6.29
CA TYR A 109 2.59 16.26 7.26
C TYR A 109 3.08 15.99 8.67
N ARG A 110 2.93 16.98 9.53
CA ARG A 110 3.09 16.84 10.96
C ARG A 110 2.05 17.69 11.67
N HIS A 111 1.40 17.12 12.68
CA HIS A 111 0.39 17.81 13.47
C HIS A 111 -0.74 18.44 12.62
N GLY A 112 -1.17 17.76 11.56
CA GLY A 112 -2.22 18.26 10.66
C GLY A 112 -1.74 19.26 9.59
N GLN A 113 -0.45 19.60 9.53
CA GLN A 113 0.08 20.62 8.63
C GLN A 113 1.05 20.04 7.60
N LEU A 114 0.89 20.43 6.33
CA LEU A 114 1.82 20.08 5.26
C LEU A 114 3.14 20.84 5.45
N LEU A 115 4.22 20.13 5.73
CA LEU A 115 5.55 20.70 5.95
C LEU A 115 6.48 20.55 4.74
N ALA A 116 6.28 19.53 3.91
CA ALA A 116 7.05 19.38 2.67
C ALA A 116 6.25 18.69 1.56
N GLN A 117 6.52 19.12 0.34
CA GLN A 117 6.02 18.49 -0.87
C GLN A 117 7.16 18.41 -1.90
N GLU A 118 7.54 17.20 -2.31
CA GLU A 118 8.59 16.98 -3.29
C GLU A 118 8.06 16.13 -4.46
N SER A 119 8.64 16.33 -5.65
CA SER A 119 8.51 15.36 -6.73
C SER A 119 9.82 14.58 -6.83
N TYR A 120 9.78 13.29 -7.14
CA TYR A 120 10.98 12.46 -7.23
C TYR A 120 10.86 11.43 -8.36
N TRP A 121 11.98 10.77 -8.65
CA TRP A 121 12.08 9.69 -9.61
C TRP A 121 12.05 8.35 -8.89
N ARG A 122 11.16 7.45 -9.28
CA ARG A 122 11.04 6.12 -8.64
C ARG A 122 12.12 5.12 -9.05
N ASP A 123 12.88 5.44 -10.10
CA ASP A 123 13.94 4.58 -10.68
C ASP A 123 15.35 4.88 -10.15
N GLN A 124 15.46 5.54 -9.00
CA GLN A 124 16.77 5.84 -8.40
C GLN A 124 17.15 4.76 -7.40
N GLY A 125 18.40 4.29 -7.47
CA GLY A 125 18.96 3.31 -6.54
C GLY A 125 18.91 1.87 -7.03
N GLN A 126 19.28 0.94 -6.17
CA GLN A 126 19.32 -0.49 -6.45
C GLN A 126 17.96 -1.16 -6.24
N SER A 127 17.18 -0.72 -5.26
CA SER A 127 15.91 -1.37 -4.92
C SER A 127 14.69 -0.50 -5.18
N ARG A 128 13.54 -1.18 -5.40
CA ARG A 128 12.16 -0.70 -5.17
C ARG A 128 12.05 0.74 -4.69
N PHE A 129 12.21 0.78 -3.38
CA PHE A 129 11.83 1.82 -2.46
C PHE A 129 12.99 2.73 -2.06
N ASP A 130 14.15 2.67 -2.74
CA ASP A 130 15.30 3.53 -2.39
C ASP A 130 14.93 5.02 -2.30
N PRO A 131 14.12 5.59 -3.24
CA PRO A 131 13.69 6.98 -3.15
C PRO A 131 12.78 7.24 -1.94
N GLU A 132 11.78 6.38 -1.71
CA GLU A 132 10.81 6.48 -0.62
C GLU A 132 11.49 6.36 0.74
N VAL A 133 12.38 5.38 0.89
CA VAL A 133 13.21 5.17 2.09
C VAL A 133 14.07 6.39 2.37
N THR A 134 14.71 6.95 1.34
CA THR A 134 15.56 8.15 1.48
C THR A 134 14.75 9.35 1.95
N LEU A 135 13.57 9.58 1.36
CA LEU A 135 12.67 10.67 1.74
C LEU A 135 12.09 10.46 3.14
N TYR A 136 11.66 9.25 3.48
CA TYR A 136 11.19 8.90 4.82
C TYR A 136 12.23 9.23 5.88
N HIS A 137 13.47 8.76 5.71
CA HIS A 137 14.55 9.03 6.69
C HIS A 137 14.99 10.49 6.73
N ARG A 138 14.87 11.23 5.63
CA ARG A 138 15.17 12.67 5.58
C ARG A 138 14.17 13.49 6.39
N PHE A 139 12.89 13.11 6.38
CA PHE A 139 11.81 13.91 6.97
C PHE A 139 11.34 13.42 8.33
N ARG A 140 11.59 12.16 8.70
CA ARG A 140 11.24 11.66 10.03
C ARG A 140 11.91 12.50 11.13
N ALA A 141 11.13 12.89 12.13
CA ALA A 141 11.68 13.55 13.31
C ALA A 141 12.59 12.57 14.08
N GLY A 142 13.82 12.99 14.37
CA GLY A 142 14.77 12.21 15.18
C GLY A 142 14.46 12.25 16.68
N GLU A 143 14.89 11.20 17.40
CA GLU A 143 15.03 11.12 18.88
C GLU A 143 13.79 11.45 19.74
N GLN A 144 12.60 11.15 19.23
CA GLN A 144 11.36 11.23 19.99
C GLN A 144 11.04 9.85 20.60
N PRO A 145 10.18 9.75 21.65
CA PRO A 145 9.63 8.46 22.08
C PRO A 145 9.06 7.73 20.85
N GLN A 146 9.31 6.43 20.73
CA GLN A 146 8.92 5.66 19.55
C GLN A 146 7.39 5.79 19.34
N PRO A 147 6.94 6.49 18.27
CA PRO A 147 5.52 6.58 17.97
C PRO A 147 5.01 5.21 17.52
N LEU A 148 3.69 4.99 17.63
CA LEU A 148 3.11 3.83 16.98
C LEU A 148 3.29 3.96 15.46
N ARG A 149 3.72 2.88 14.83
CA ARG A 149 4.15 2.86 13.43
C ARG A 149 3.11 2.13 12.59
N LEU A 150 2.55 2.85 11.62
CA LEU A 150 1.54 2.33 10.72
C LEU A 150 2.05 2.43 9.28
N PHE A 151 1.85 1.38 8.50
CA PHE A 151 2.20 1.34 7.09
C PHE A 151 1.00 0.94 6.24
N PHE A 152 0.82 1.61 5.11
CA PHE A 152 -0.30 1.39 4.22
C PHE A 152 0.20 1.26 2.78
N TYR A 153 -0.27 0.23 2.08
CA TYR A 153 -0.03 0.04 0.66
C TYR A 153 -1.36 -0.01 -0.10
N PHE A 154 -1.50 0.85 -1.10
CA PHE A 154 -2.65 0.90 -2.02
C PHE A 154 -2.16 0.62 -3.42
N GLY A 155 -2.78 -0.33 -4.10
CA GLY A 155 -2.36 -0.71 -5.45
C GLY A 155 -3.10 -1.94 -5.97
N HIS A 156 -2.51 -2.55 -6.99
CA HIS A 156 -2.94 -3.86 -7.47
C HIS A 156 -2.44 -4.97 -6.54
N GLU A 157 -2.90 -6.20 -6.79
CA GLU A 157 -2.31 -7.40 -6.19
C GLU A 157 -0.78 -7.36 -6.34
N ILE A 158 -0.08 -7.41 -5.21
CA ILE A 158 1.37 -7.51 -5.17
C ILE A 158 1.74 -8.95 -5.54
N PRO A 159 2.47 -9.19 -6.64
CA PRO A 159 2.74 -10.55 -7.08
C PRO A 159 3.62 -11.32 -6.09
N GLU A 160 3.31 -12.60 -5.88
CA GLU A 160 4.17 -13.51 -5.10
C GLU A 160 5.34 -14.05 -5.93
N PHE A 161 5.21 -14.02 -7.25
CA PHE A 161 6.23 -14.44 -8.22
C PHE A 161 6.06 -13.67 -9.54
N GLY A 162 7.09 -13.72 -10.40
CA GLY A 162 7.09 -12.98 -11.67
C GLY A 162 7.34 -11.50 -11.43
N GLY A 163 6.31 -10.68 -11.22
CA GLY A 163 6.46 -9.27 -10.84
C GLY A 163 6.89 -8.31 -11.95
N ALA A 164 7.36 -8.80 -13.10
CA ALA A 164 7.63 -7.95 -14.26
C ALA A 164 6.32 -7.35 -14.81
N GLY A 165 6.36 -6.08 -15.22
CA GLY A 165 5.17 -5.38 -15.72
C GLY A 165 4.25 -4.82 -14.63
N TYR A 166 4.58 -5.01 -13.36
CA TYR A 166 3.80 -4.44 -12.26
C TYR A 166 3.77 -2.90 -12.31
N ASP A 167 4.94 -2.28 -12.47
CA ASP A 167 5.05 -0.84 -12.75
C ASP A 167 4.87 -0.59 -14.27
N ALA A 168 3.77 0.02 -14.72
CA ALA A 168 3.56 0.25 -16.16
C ALA A 168 4.62 1.18 -16.75
N SER A 169 5.15 2.13 -15.97
CA SER A 169 6.23 3.02 -16.38
C SER A 169 7.60 2.34 -16.41
N TYR A 170 7.75 1.20 -15.73
CA TYR A 170 9.00 0.45 -15.58
C TYR A 170 8.78 -1.05 -15.80
N SER A 171 8.22 -1.42 -16.95
CA SER A 171 7.74 -2.79 -17.19
C SER A 171 8.81 -3.89 -17.11
N GLN A 172 10.09 -3.55 -17.23
CA GLN A 172 11.20 -4.50 -17.08
C GLN A 172 11.62 -4.71 -15.63
N ARG A 173 11.21 -3.83 -14.72
CA ARG A 173 11.45 -3.96 -13.28
C ARG A 173 10.46 -4.98 -12.72
N THR A 174 10.97 -5.85 -11.87
CA THR A 174 10.12 -6.75 -11.09
C THR A 174 9.72 -6.08 -9.79
N PHE A 175 8.47 -6.28 -9.38
CA PHE A 175 8.02 -6.00 -8.03
C PHE A 175 7.20 -7.17 -7.49
N THR A 176 7.59 -7.64 -6.32
CA THR A 176 6.97 -8.76 -5.61
C THR A 176 6.79 -8.45 -4.14
N VAL A 177 6.11 -9.34 -3.43
CA VAL A 177 5.98 -9.31 -1.96
C VAL A 177 7.35 -9.21 -1.27
N LEU A 178 8.39 -9.85 -1.80
CA LEU A 178 9.74 -9.79 -1.22
C LEU A 178 10.36 -8.39 -1.36
N ASP A 179 10.10 -7.69 -2.46
CA ASP A 179 10.55 -6.31 -2.65
C ASP A 179 9.83 -5.35 -1.69
N LEU A 180 8.55 -5.61 -1.40
CA LEU A 180 7.81 -4.89 -0.34
C LEU A 180 8.45 -5.14 1.04
N ALA A 181 8.68 -6.40 1.38
CA ALA A 181 9.31 -6.79 2.65
C ALA A 181 10.69 -6.13 2.84
N ASP A 182 11.51 -6.09 1.78
CA ASP A 182 12.81 -5.42 1.79
C ASP A 182 12.68 -3.89 1.93
N GLY A 183 11.67 -3.28 1.31
CA GLY A 183 11.34 -1.86 1.52
C GLY A 183 10.99 -1.55 2.97
N LEU A 184 10.09 -2.36 3.57
CA LEU A 184 9.67 -2.22 4.96
C LEU A 184 10.83 -2.35 5.94
N LYS A 185 11.70 -3.34 5.74
CA LYS A 185 12.95 -3.51 6.51
C LYS A 185 13.77 -2.23 6.54
N ARG A 186 13.83 -1.50 5.43
CA ARG A 186 14.66 -0.30 5.29
C ARG A 186 13.97 0.96 5.79
N ILE A 187 12.63 1.03 5.76
CA ILE A 187 11.86 2.06 6.47
C ILE A 187 11.95 1.86 8.00
N ALA A 188 12.05 0.61 8.45
CA ALA A 188 12.11 0.20 9.86
C ALA A 188 13.42 -0.56 10.22
N PRO A 189 14.60 0.09 10.12
CA PRO A 189 15.89 -0.62 10.21
C PRO A 189 16.26 -1.07 11.63
N ASP A 190 15.64 -0.53 12.67
CA ASP A 190 15.95 -0.78 14.08
C ASP A 190 15.30 -2.07 14.63
N SER A 191 14.89 -2.98 13.75
CA SER A 191 14.13 -4.20 14.08
C SER A 191 12.79 -3.94 14.78
N SER A 192 12.32 -2.69 14.84
CA SER A 192 10.99 -2.39 15.35
C SER A 192 9.94 -2.75 14.29
N ARG A 193 9.01 -3.62 14.66
CA ARG A 193 7.85 -3.96 13.84
C ARG A 193 6.91 -2.76 13.74
N PHE A 194 6.26 -2.60 12.59
CA PHE A 194 5.07 -1.78 12.48
C PHE A 194 3.97 -2.37 13.37
N ASP A 195 3.28 -1.52 14.10
CA ASP A 195 2.15 -1.93 14.93
C ASP A 195 0.96 -2.35 14.05
N LEU A 196 0.83 -1.73 12.88
CA LEU A 196 -0.16 -2.09 11.87
C LEU A 196 0.41 -1.96 10.46
N ILE A 197 0.22 -3.01 9.65
CA ILE A 197 0.37 -2.96 8.19
C ILE A 197 -1.01 -3.15 7.55
N VAL A 198 -1.35 -2.29 6.61
CA VAL A 198 -2.58 -2.37 5.82
C VAL A 198 -2.24 -2.59 4.36
N LEU A 199 -2.70 -3.71 3.80
CA LEU A 199 -2.60 -4.04 2.38
C LEU A 199 -3.97 -3.86 1.74
N SER A 200 -4.19 -2.68 1.16
CA SER A 200 -5.40 -2.36 0.40
C SER A 200 -5.21 -2.79 -1.06
N THR A 201 -5.04 -4.11 -1.26
CA THR A 201 -4.76 -4.78 -2.53
C THR A 201 -5.58 -6.08 -2.64
N CYS A 202 -5.80 -6.58 -3.85
CA CYS A 202 -6.45 -7.88 -4.04
C CYS A 202 -5.49 -9.03 -3.69
N PHE A 203 -6.02 -10.15 -3.21
CA PHE A 203 -5.31 -11.43 -3.11
C PHE A 203 -3.97 -11.43 -2.35
N ASN A 204 -3.77 -10.48 -1.42
CA ASN A 204 -2.55 -10.42 -0.60
C ASN A 204 -2.75 -10.91 0.85
N GLY A 205 -3.91 -11.48 1.15
CA GLY A 205 -4.16 -12.27 2.37
C GLY A 205 -3.76 -13.74 2.23
N THR A 206 -2.55 -14.02 1.75
CA THR A 206 -2.03 -15.38 1.54
C THR A 206 -1.05 -15.80 2.64
N PRO A 207 -0.83 -17.09 2.89
CA PRO A 207 0.22 -17.54 3.81
C PRO A 207 1.61 -16.98 3.47
N TYR A 208 1.97 -16.96 2.17
CA TYR A 208 3.28 -16.45 1.74
C TYR A 208 3.44 -14.95 1.96
N THR A 209 2.41 -14.14 1.66
CA THR A 209 2.45 -12.70 1.89
C THR A 209 2.56 -12.38 3.38
N ILE A 210 1.71 -12.98 4.21
CA ILE A 210 1.73 -12.73 5.65
C ILE A 210 3.05 -13.20 6.27
N ALA A 211 3.59 -14.35 5.86
CA ALA A 211 4.90 -14.83 6.31
C ALA A 211 6.05 -13.88 5.93
N ALA A 212 6.05 -13.34 4.70
CA ALA A 212 7.08 -12.40 4.26
C ALA A 212 7.07 -11.07 5.02
N LEU A 213 5.88 -10.64 5.46
CA LEU A 213 5.69 -9.38 6.21
C LEU A 213 5.77 -9.55 7.73
N ALA A 214 5.60 -10.77 8.25
CA ALA A 214 5.60 -11.09 9.66
C ALA A 214 6.82 -10.53 10.45
N PRO A 215 8.06 -10.54 9.92
CA PRO A 215 9.19 -9.95 10.62
C PRO A 215 9.06 -8.45 10.89
N TYR A 216 8.17 -7.75 10.16
CA TYR A 216 8.03 -6.31 10.17
C TYR A 216 6.68 -5.83 10.71
N ALA A 217 5.78 -6.71 11.13
CA ALA A 217 4.43 -6.34 11.55
C ALA A 217 3.99 -7.03 12.84
N ARG A 218 3.19 -6.35 13.66
CA ARG A 218 2.44 -6.97 14.77
C ARG A 218 1.05 -7.39 14.32
N THR A 219 0.37 -6.51 13.59
CA THR A 219 -0.95 -6.76 13.03
C THR A 219 -0.96 -6.43 11.56
N ILE A 220 -1.61 -7.27 10.75
CA ILE A 220 -1.81 -7.03 9.33
C ILE A 220 -3.30 -7.02 9.03
N VAL A 221 -3.76 -6.07 8.22
CA VAL A 221 -5.10 -6.09 7.63
C VAL A 221 -4.96 -6.18 6.11
N ALA A 222 -5.57 -7.18 5.50
CA ALA A 222 -5.49 -7.41 4.06
C ALA A 222 -6.80 -8.01 3.52
N SER A 223 -6.94 -8.00 2.19
CA SER A 223 -8.00 -8.72 1.49
C SER A 223 -7.45 -10.04 0.93
N PRO A 224 -7.92 -11.20 1.43
CA PRO A 224 -7.62 -12.50 0.81
C PRO A 224 -8.25 -12.62 -0.58
N ASP A 225 -9.43 -12.04 -0.80
CA ASP A 225 -10.14 -12.13 -2.07
C ASP A 225 -9.95 -10.82 -2.88
N ASN A 226 -10.65 -10.70 -3.99
CA ASN A 226 -10.69 -9.52 -4.82
C ASN A 226 -11.25 -8.31 -4.05
N LEU A 227 -10.37 -7.37 -3.75
CA LEU A 227 -10.72 -6.05 -3.26
C LEU A 227 -11.09 -5.18 -4.46
N HIS A 228 -12.30 -5.37 -4.99
CA HIS A 228 -12.72 -4.74 -6.24
C HIS A 228 -12.78 -3.20 -6.10
N LEU A 229 -11.68 -2.53 -6.44
CA LEU A 229 -11.53 -1.12 -6.81
C LEU A 229 -11.89 -0.05 -5.77
N SER A 230 -12.61 -0.40 -4.71
CA SER A 230 -12.82 0.40 -3.51
C SER A 230 -11.75 0.02 -2.50
N TYR A 231 -10.80 0.92 -2.27
CA TYR A 231 -9.78 0.74 -1.25
C TYR A 231 -10.39 0.70 0.16
N PHE A 232 -9.59 0.29 1.13
CA PHE A 232 -10.01 0.29 2.52
C PHE A 232 -10.32 1.70 3.03
N ASP A 233 -11.33 1.81 3.89
CA ASP A 233 -11.82 3.10 4.39
C ASP A 233 -10.86 3.73 5.40
N LEU A 234 -10.20 4.82 5.02
CA LEU A 234 -9.23 5.45 5.92
C LEU A 234 -9.82 6.38 6.97
N GLN A 235 -11.15 6.58 6.98
CA GLN A 235 -11.82 7.44 7.97
C GLN A 235 -11.41 7.14 9.43
N PRO A 236 -11.26 5.88 9.88
CA PRO A 236 -10.90 5.58 11.27
C PRO A 236 -9.53 6.13 11.68
N PHE A 237 -8.64 6.41 10.71
CA PHE A 237 -7.31 6.97 10.96
C PHE A 237 -7.29 8.50 11.08
N GLU A 238 -8.36 9.18 10.66
CA GLU A 238 -8.46 10.65 10.75
C GLU A 238 -8.35 11.14 12.20
N ARG A 239 -8.83 10.33 13.18
CA ARG A 239 -8.87 10.67 14.61
C ARG A 239 -8.44 9.49 15.49
N LEU A 240 -7.20 9.03 15.32
CA LEU A 240 -6.63 7.94 16.14
C LEU A 240 -6.62 8.28 17.64
N ASP A 241 -6.52 9.56 18.01
CA ASP A 241 -6.63 10.01 19.40
C ASP A 241 -7.96 9.61 20.08
N VAL A 242 -9.02 9.44 19.28
CA VAL A 242 -10.35 9.02 19.74
C VAL A 242 -10.55 7.52 19.56
N GLY A 243 -10.10 6.97 18.43
CA GLY A 243 -10.32 5.57 18.05
C GLY A 243 -9.41 4.58 18.78
N LEU A 244 -8.16 4.96 19.06
CA LEU A 244 -7.15 4.09 19.67
C LEU A 244 -7.08 4.30 21.18
N ARG A 245 -8.02 3.68 21.90
CA ARG A 245 -8.06 3.70 23.37
C ARG A 245 -6.91 2.88 23.94
N ASP A 246 -6.18 3.45 24.89
CA ASP A 246 -5.10 2.80 25.65
C ASP A 246 -3.99 2.15 24.80
N GLY A 247 -3.87 2.52 23.51
CA GLY A 247 -2.88 1.95 22.60
C GLY A 247 -3.20 0.55 22.07
N ASP A 248 -4.44 0.06 22.21
CA ASP A 248 -4.86 -1.26 21.70
C ASP A 248 -4.98 -1.28 20.17
N MET A 249 -3.85 -1.45 19.49
CA MET A 249 -3.80 -1.48 18.03
C MET A 249 -4.51 -2.71 17.44
N ALA A 250 -4.48 -3.85 18.12
CA ALA A 250 -5.16 -5.06 17.66
C ALA A 250 -6.68 -4.90 17.67
N GLY A 251 -7.24 -4.36 18.76
CA GLY A 251 -8.66 -4.00 18.85
C GLY A 251 -9.05 -2.94 17.81
N PHE A 252 -8.22 -1.91 17.64
CA PHE A 252 -8.46 -0.89 16.61
C PHE A 252 -8.45 -1.48 15.19
N ALA A 253 -7.51 -2.36 14.85
CA ALA A 253 -7.44 -3.00 13.54
C ALA A 253 -8.71 -3.80 13.20
N LYS A 254 -9.32 -4.48 14.19
CA LYS A 254 -10.59 -5.20 14.04
C LYS A 254 -11.75 -4.24 13.76
N ILE A 255 -11.82 -3.12 14.46
CA ILE A 255 -12.85 -2.08 14.22
C ILE A 255 -12.69 -1.50 12.81
N PHE A 256 -11.47 -1.14 12.42
CA PHE A 256 -11.16 -0.64 11.08
C PHE A 256 -11.53 -1.66 10.00
N ALA A 257 -11.14 -2.92 10.16
CA ALA A 257 -11.46 -3.99 9.21
C ALA A 257 -12.98 -4.20 9.09
N ARG A 258 -13.72 -4.13 10.20
CA ARG A 258 -15.18 -4.21 10.19
C ARG A 258 -15.82 -3.03 9.45
N GLN A 259 -15.39 -1.80 9.73
CA GLN A 259 -15.91 -0.60 9.07
C GLN A 259 -15.64 -0.63 7.56
N THR A 260 -14.42 -1.03 7.19
CA THR A 260 -14.04 -1.26 5.80
C THR A 260 -14.94 -2.30 5.14
N PHE A 261 -15.14 -3.45 5.79
CA PHE A 261 -16.04 -4.49 5.31
C PHE A 261 -17.46 -3.96 5.10
N ASP A 262 -18.02 -3.27 6.09
CA ASP A 262 -19.39 -2.74 6.04
C ASP A 262 -19.52 -1.79 4.81
N ARG A 263 -18.61 -0.83 4.64
CA ARG A 263 -18.59 0.09 3.48
C ARG A 263 -18.46 -0.65 2.15
N LEU A 264 -17.49 -1.56 2.03
CA LEU A 264 -17.32 -2.37 0.81
C LEU A 264 -18.60 -3.14 0.47
N THR A 265 -19.29 -3.69 1.46
CA THR A 265 -20.53 -4.45 1.22
C THR A 265 -21.71 -3.59 0.78
N GLU A 266 -21.71 -2.29 1.06
CA GLU A 266 -22.72 -1.37 0.55
C GLU A 266 -22.50 -1.10 -0.94
N ASP A 267 -21.24 -0.91 -1.34
CA ASP A 267 -20.89 -0.44 -2.68
C ASP A 267 -20.69 -1.56 -3.72
N ILE A 268 -20.20 -2.73 -3.31
CA ILE A 268 -19.84 -3.80 -4.26
C ILE A 268 -20.84 -4.96 -4.25
N GLN A 269 -21.00 -5.61 -5.41
CA GLN A 269 -21.89 -6.76 -5.59
C GLN A 269 -21.14 -8.12 -5.58
N THR A 270 -19.82 -8.08 -5.72
CA THR A 270 -18.93 -9.26 -5.68
C THR A 270 -18.69 -9.74 -4.25
N ALA A 271 -17.93 -10.82 -4.09
CA ALA A 271 -17.51 -11.24 -2.76
C ALA A 271 -16.67 -10.12 -2.10
N VAL A 272 -16.78 -10.01 -0.78
CA VAL A 272 -15.99 -9.08 0.04
C VAL A 272 -15.35 -9.92 1.13
N THR A 273 -14.03 -9.83 1.26
CA THR A 273 -13.28 -10.48 2.34
C THR A 273 -12.29 -9.48 2.91
N VAL A 274 -12.37 -9.22 4.21
CA VAL A 274 -11.35 -8.45 4.94
C VAL A 274 -10.88 -9.31 6.10
N ALA A 275 -9.58 -9.52 6.20
CA ALA A 275 -8.97 -10.33 7.25
C ALA A 275 -8.01 -9.49 8.09
N VAL A 276 -8.03 -9.74 9.40
CA VAL A 276 -7.07 -9.22 10.37
C VAL A 276 -6.22 -10.37 10.88
N TYR A 277 -4.90 -10.22 10.79
CA TYR A 277 -3.92 -11.21 11.24
C TYR A 277 -3.16 -10.65 12.44
N ASP A 278 -3.27 -11.33 13.58
CA ASP A 278 -2.32 -11.22 14.67
C ASP A 278 -1.09 -12.07 14.30
N VAL A 279 0.00 -11.37 13.96
CA VAL A 279 1.18 -11.98 13.35
C VAL A 279 1.84 -13.01 14.26
N ASP A 280 1.86 -12.77 15.57
CA ASP A 280 2.48 -13.70 16.52
C ASP A 280 1.62 -14.95 16.70
N SER A 281 0.29 -14.79 16.68
CA SER A 281 -0.67 -15.89 16.80
C SER A 281 -0.72 -16.79 15.55
N VAL A 282 -0.54 -16.25 14.34
CA VAL A 282 -0.60 -17.04 13.09
C VAL A 282 0.69 -17.84 12.80
N GLN A 283 1.77 -17.64 13.54
CA GLN A 283 3.09 -18.25 13.24
C GLN A 283 3.04 -19.77 13.15
N GLY A 284 2.26 -20.43 14.01
CA GLY A 284 2.13 -21.89 14.01
C GLY A 284 1.59 -22.42 12.69
N TYR A 285 0.53 -21.79 12.17
CA TYR A 285 -0.05 -22.13 10.88
C TYR A 285 0.90 -21.80 9.71
N LEU A 286 1.51 -20.61 9.72
CA LEU A 286 2.46 -20.20 8.69
C LEU A 286 3.64 -21.18 8.57
N HIS A 287 4.19 -21.63 9.70
CA HIS A 287 5.27 -22.63 9.70
C HIS A 287 4.81 -23.99 9.17
N ALA A 288 3.59 -24.43 9.55
CA ALA A 288 3.05 -25.71 9.11
C ALA A 288 2.77 -25.76 7.60
N VAL A 289 2.36 -24.64 7.01
CA VAL A 289 1.95 -24.56 5.60
C VAL A 289 3.08 -24.16 4.64
N ASP A 290 4.20 -23.63 5.16
CA ASP A 290 5.29 -23.03 4.36
C ASP A 290 5.80 -23.95 3.24
N SER A 291 6.15 -25.19 3.56
CA SER A 291 6.70 -26.12 2.55
C SER A 291 5.69 -26.45 1.45
N VAL A 292 4.42 -26.56 1.80
CA VAL A 292 3.33 -26.85 0.86
C VAL A 292 3.14 -25.66 -0.07
N TYR A 293 3.05 -24.45 0.50
CA TYR A 293 2.84 -23.24 -0.29
C TYR A 293 4.03 -22.94 -1.20
N TYR A 294 5.27 -23.12 -0.71
CA TYR A 294 6.48 -22.94 -1.52
C TYR A 294 6.55 -23.93 -2.69
N HIS A 295 6.13 -25.18 -2.48
CA HIS A 295 6.02 -26.16 -3.56
C HIS A 295 4.99 -25.73 -4.61
N THR A 296 3.84 -25.23 -4.19
CA THR A 296 2.83 -24.66 -5.09
C THR A 296 3.41 -23.51 -5.90
N LEU A 297 4.05 -22.52 -5.27
CA LEU A 297 4.68 -21.40 -5.99
C LEU A 297 5.71 -21.85 -7.02
N ASN A 298 6.54 -22.85 -6.69
CA ASN A 298 7.51 -23.39 -7.65
C ASN A 298 6.87 -24.13 -8.81
N THR A 299 5.74 -24.80 -8.58
CA THR A 299 4.99 -25.51 -9.62
C THR A 299 4.32 -24.52 -10.59
N LEU A 300 3.88 -23.37 -10.07
CA LEU A 300 3.25 -22.30 -10.85
C LEU A 300 4.26 -21.50 -11.67
N LYS A 301 5.55 -21.49 -11.32
CA LYS A 301 6.59 -20.81 -12.11
C LYS A 301 6.64 -21.40 -13.51
N GLY A 302 6.37 -20.57 -14.50
CA GLY A 302 6.35 -20.94 -15.92
C GLY A 302 4.99 -21.42 -16.44
N GLN A 303 3.97 -21.49 -15.58
CA GLN A 303 2.60 -21.75 -16.01
C GLN A 303 2.02 -20.50 -16.69
N THR A 304 1.05 -20.71 -17.58
CA THR A 304 0.36 -19.59 -18.22
C THR A 304 -0.63 -18.94 -17.25
N PRO A 305 -0.85 -17.62 -17.29
CA PRO A 305 -1.82 -16.96 -16.41
C PRO A 305 -3.24 -17.56 -16.47
N GLY A 306 -3.63 -18.16 -17.60
CA GLY A 306 -4.94 -18.79 -17.76
C GLY A 306 -5.08 -20.17 -17.09
N SER A 307 -3.99 -20.79 -16.66
CA SER A 307 -3.99 -22.10 -16.00
C SER A 307 -3.86 -22.00 -14.47
N ILE A 308 -3.78 -20.79 -13.93
CA ILE A 308 -3.67 -20.51 -12.50
C ILE A 308 -4.89 -19.71 -12.05
N LYS A 309 -5.37 -19.97 -10.84
CA LYS A 309 -6.39 -19.15 -10.20
C LYS A 309 -6.15 -19.06 -8.70
N HIS A 310 -6.72 -18.03 -8.10
CA HIS A 310 -6.89 -17.97 -6.66
C HIS A 310 -8.06 -18.85 -6.20
N CYS A 311 -7.94 -19.37 -4.99
CA CYS A 311 -9.01 -19.99 -4.24
C CYS A 311 -8.78 -19.75 -2.74
N ASP A 312 -9.87 -19.79 -1.97
CA ASP A 312 -9.76 -19.89 -0.52
C ASP A 312 -8.98 -21.16 -0.15
N CYS A 313 -7.98 -21.03 0.72
CA CYS A 313 -7.16 -22.15 1.14
C CYS A 313 -8.00 -23.29 1.77
N ALA A 314 -9.17 -23.01 2.33
CA ALA A 314 -10.04 -24.06 2.87
C ALA A 314 -10.70 -24.94 1.80
N ASP A 315 -10.68 -24.50 0.53
CA ASP A 315 -11.21 -25.27 -0.59
C ASP A 315 -10.21 -26.35 -1.08
N ASP A 316 -8.96 -26.32 -0.64
CA ASP A 316 -7.94 -27.34 -0.94
C ASP A 316 -7.43 -28.00 0.37
N PRO A 317 -7.69 -29.31 0.57
CA PRO A 317 -7.32 -30.04 1.78
C PRO A 317 -5.84 -29.97 2.16
N VAL A 318 -4.94 -29.69 1.21
CA VAL A 318 -3.50 -29.60 1.52
C VAL A 318 -3.15 -28.41 2.42
N TYR A 319 -4.00 -27.38 2.44
CA TYR A 319 -3.83 -26.19 3.27
C TYR A 319 -4.67 -26.23 4.56
N VAL A 320 -5.59 -27.19 4.70
CA VAL A 320 -6.44 -27.32 5.89
C VAL A 320 -5.65 -28.00 7.01
N LEU A 321 -4.85 -27.21 7.73
CA LEU A 321 -4.00 -27.65 8.83
C LEU A 321 -4.49 -27.12 10.19
N PRO A 322 -4.12 -27.76 11.31
CA PRO A 322 -4.40 -27.22 12.64
C PRO A 322 -3.87 -25.79 12.79
N GLY A 323 -4.65 -24.94 13.46
CA GLY A 323 -4.30 -23.54 13.69
C GLY A 323 -4.62 -22.57 12.56
N MET A 324 -5.25 -23.02 11.46
CA MET A 324 -5.60 -22.16 10.30
C MET A 324 -6.38 -20.89 10.69
N SER A 325 -7.25 -20.95 11.70
CA SER A 325 -8.02 -19.79 12.18
C SER A 325 -7.42 -19.09 13.39
N GLU A 326 -6.29 -19.57 13.93
CA GLU A 326 -5.64 -18.96 15.10
C GLU A 326 -5.04 -17.60 14.72
N GLY A 327 -5.41 -16.55 15.45
CA GLY A 327 -4.95 -15.19 15.16
C GLY A 327 -5.58 -14.55 13.92
N VAL A 328 -6.61 -15.16 13.31
CA VAL A 328 -7.28 -14.64 12.11
C VAL A 328 -8.71 -14.23 12.43
N GLU A 329 -9.06 -12.98 12.18
CA GLU A 329 -10.43 -12.50 12.23
C GLU A 329 -10.89 -12.13 10.82
N VAL A 330 -12.01 -12.71 10.38
CA VAL A 330 -12.47 -12.63 8.98
C VAL A 330 -13.86 -12.00 8.92
N PHE A 331 -13.98 -10.96 8.12
CA PHE A 331 -15.25 -10.39 7.70
C PHE A 331 -15.51 -10.79 6.26
N TYR A 332 -16.57 -11.57 6.02
CA TYR A 332 -16.87 -12.13 4.71
C TYR A 332 -18.32 -11.96 4.32
N ARG A 333 -18.53 -11.66 3.04
CA ARG A 333 -19.84 -11.73 2.38
C ARG A 333 -19.66 -12.35 1.00
N PRO A 334 -20.46 -13.38 0.64
CA PRO A 334 -20.45 -13.90 -0.72
C PRO A 334 -20.86 -12.87 -1.77
N SER A 335 -20.56 -13.18 -3.02
CA SER A 335 -21.09 -12.44 -4.17
C SER A 335 -22.62 -12.54 -4.22
N ARG A 336 -23.31 -11.49 -4.68
CA ARG A 336 -24.78 -11.54 -4.82
C ARG A 336 -25.24 -12.43 -5.98
N PHE A 337 -24.32 -12.79 -6.88
CA PHE A 337 -24.57 -13.59 -8.07
C PHE A 337 -23.40 -14.54 -8.36
N GLY A 338 -23.54 -15.41 -9.36
CA GLY A 338 -22.47 -16.31 -9.80
C GLY A 338 -22.26 -17.54 -8.90
N ARG A 339 -21.11 -18.21 -9.08
CA ARG A 339 -20.79 -19.50 -8.42
C ARG A 339 -20.59 -19.37 -6.91
N LEU A 340 -20.03 -18.25 -6.46
CA LEU A 340 -19.69 -18.03 -5.04
C LEU A 340 -20.88 -17.51 -4.20
N LYS A 341 -22.06 -17.33 -4.79
CA LYS A 341 -23.22 -16.73 -4.10
C LYS A 341 -23.74 -17.50 -2.87
N GLN A 342 -23.36 -18.77 -2.76
CA GLN A 342 -23.77 -19.65 -1.67
C GLN A 342 -22.64 -19.96 -0.69
N LYS A 343 -21.41 -19.49 -0.96
CA LYS A 343 -20.28 -19.66 -0.04
C LYS A 343 -20.55 -18.81 1.20
N GLN A 344 -20.69 -19.42 2.37
CA GLN A 344 -21.09 -18.70 3.60
C GLN A 344 -19.92 -18.22 4.43
N ASN A 345 -18.73 -18.74 4.15
CA ASN A 345 -17.52 -18.52 4.93
C ASN A 345 -16.30 -18.38 4.03
N HIS A 346 -15.25 -17.79 4.59
CA HIS A 346 -13.92 -17.71 4.01
C HIS A 346 -12.91 -18.06 5.10
N SER A 347 -11.84 -18.78 4.79
CA SER A 347 -10.83 -19.12 5.81
C SER A 347 -10.04 -17.92 6.33
N GLY A 348 -10.06 -16.82 5.58
CA GLY A 348 -9.16 -15.68 5.77
C GLY A 348 -7.83 -15.85 5.05
N TRP A 349 -7.63 -16.95 4.31
CA TRP A 349 -6.42 -17.22 3.55
C TRP A 349 -6.75 -17.50 2.09
N GLU A 350 -6.04 -16.83 1.19
CA GLU A 350 -6.08 -17.14 -0.23
C GLU A 350 -4.87 -18.00 -0.62
N CYS A 351 -5.09 -18.93 -1.53
CA CYS A 351 -4.11 -19.88 -2.04
C CYS A 351 -4.21 -19.94 -3.57
N TRP A 352 -3.18 -20.52 -4.19
CA TRP A 352 -3.17 -20.77 -5.62
C TRP A 352 -3.61 -22.19 -5.94
N MET A 353 -4.33 -22.34 -7.05
CA MET A 353 -4.74 -23.63 -7.60
C MET A 353 -4.49 -23.67 -9.11
N LEU A 354 -4.02 -24.81 -9.60
CA LEU A 354 -3.97 -25.11 -11.03
C LEU A 354 -5.36 -25.45 -11.57
N LEU A 355 -5.71 -24.86 -12.71
CA LEU A 355 -6.87 -25.26 -13.48
C LEU A 355 -6.48 -26.49 -14.31
N ASN A 356 -6.99 -27.66 -13.89
CA ASN A 356 -6.86 -28.90 -14.66
C ASN A 356 -7.70 -28.89 -15.93
#